data_AF-A0A8H6M9W6-F1
#
_entry.id   AF-A0A8H6M9W6-F1
#
_cell.length_a   1.000
_cell.length_b   1.000
_cell.length_c   1.000
_cell.angle_alpha   90.00
_cell.angle_beta   90.00
_cell.angle_gamma   90.00
#
_symmetry.space_group_name_H-M   'P 1'
#
loop_
_entity.id
_entity.type
_entity.pdbx_description
1 polymer ?
#
loop_
_entity_poly.entity_id
_entity_poly.type
_entity_poly.pdbx_seq_one_letter_code
_entity_poly.pdbx_strand_id
1 'polypeptide(L)'
;MNVGKDVGQERGSQHDDKRFSTRPYVSHLPHEIFGFIFSLVQRNGWIHPDPLPAEVTLSHVCRHWRNFTLDFPSLWSVFRYDSFGPHQEKIPVKRLAAYLERSKDHPLELFFDLDLFEDDSLGGWSDVLSMLHQIIPHIPRVRELHVISAEGDIDDFLSKLVDASAPLLEALTIRSYSTPELFMESTDRKWSPTIFTGGAPALKYLRSDDRHFSRPPIGSILHLRLEAWSDVADSEAFSPSMFREILSLPYLQTLSIWGEFVKFPLDMGVDSMTKIETKSLKHFRCDGYSRRLPQYFLSHVSAPSLESLTFYSFNFLPYLPPWNKTITFPSLHTLALLHPKQVPPYVSDLTHNPFPWLEGLIANTHNIKKLILSLPPKCGPQAFLDILHHLNAEQRVSPAGGIPWSDTMEELTLLTLDMASHKFEARHYTRLTECLPNLTLIRTTKAMKHQIDSFAEQGHQAQSLRWSAKVRCVGDVENVELGGKPFLPLFWALGPDWIDGDRDPFVDACGYNTK
;
A
#
# COMPACT_ATOMS: atom_id res chain seq x y z
N MET A 1 69.10 -62.86 -29.62
CA MET A 1 68.54 -64.10 -30.20
C MET A 1 67.04 -63.90 -30.39
N ASN A 2 66.56 -64.13 -31.62
CA ASN A 2 65.17 -64.15 -32.14
C ASN A 2 64.28 -62.92 -31.89
N VAL A 3 63.94 -62.06 -32.86
CA VAL A 3 63.37 -62.21 -34.23
C VAL A 3 61.90 -62.65 -34.27
N GLY A 4 61.08 -61.75 -34.82
CA GLY A 4 59.69 -61.89 -35.29
C GLY A 4 59.03 -60.49 -35.27
N LYS A 5 59.03 -59.63 -36.32
CA LYS A 5 58.38 -59.71 -37.65
C LYS A 5 56.91 -60.17 -37.55
N ASP A 6 55.89 -59.50 -38.08
CA ASP A 6 55.77 -58.36 -39.00
C ASP A 6 54.27 -58.00 -39.16
N VAL A 7 53.95 -56.89 -39.85
CA VAL A 7 52.67 -56.55 -40.55
C VAL A 7 51.50 -55.90 -39.78
N GLY A 8 51.46 -54.57 -39.85
CA GLY A 8 50.47 -53.77 -40.59
C GLY A 8 49.01 -53.70 -40.12
N GLN A 9 48.54 -52.49 -39.79
CA GLN A 9 47.43 -51.85 -40.52
C GLN A 9 47.31 -50.36 -40.18
N GLU A 10 47.51 -49.51 -41.20
CA GLU A 10 47.03 -48.13 -41.22
C GLU A 10 45.51 -48.12 -41.07
N ARG A 11 45.01 -47.39 -40.07
CA ARG A 11 43.72 -46.71 -40.17
C ARG A 11 43.86 -45.33 -39.56
N GLY A 12 43.97 -44.34 -40.45
CA GLY A 12 43.78 -42.94 -40.10
C GLY A 12 42.42 -42.77 -39.42
N SER A 13 42.45 -42.43 -38.15
CA SER A 13 41.35 -41.72 -37.52
C SER A 13 41.62 -40.24 -37.76
N GLN A 14 41.08 -39.72 -38.87
CA GLN A 14 40.70 -38.32 -38.93
C GLN A 14 39.79 -38.08 -37.74
N HIS A 15 40.36 -37.53 -36.65
CA HIS A 15 39.58 -36.84 -35.64
C HIS A 15 39.01 -35.62 -36.34
N ASP A 16 37.85 -35.84 -36.95
CA ASP A 16 36.95 -34.82 -37.47
C ASP A 16 36.58 -33.96 -36.26
N ASP A 17 37.29 -32.85 -36.13
CA ASP A 17 37.14 -31.81 -35.13
C ASP A 17 35.81 -31.07 -35.41
N LYS A 18 34.69 -31.79 -35.37
CA LYS A 18 33.34 -31.25 -35.39
C LYS A 18 33.05 -30.70 -34.00
N ARG A 19 33.75 -29.61 -33.68
CA ARG A 19 33.23 -28.63 -32.73
C ARG A 19 31.89 -28.16 -33.29
N PHE A 20 30.80 -28.75 -32.82
CA PHE A 20 29.48 -28.18 -32.95
C PHE A 20 29.53 -26.81 -32.28
N SER A 21 29.94 -25.79 -33.03
CA SER A 21 29.67 -24.39 -32.76
C SER A 21 28.19 -24.13 -33.01
N THR A 22 27.31 -24.91 -32.37
CA THR A 22 25.91 -24.56 -32.22
C THR A 22 25.89 -23.50 -31.15
N ARG A 23 26.03 -22.24 -31.57
CA ARG A 23 25.67 -21.12 -30.70
C ARG A 23 24.27 -21.40 -30.16
N PRO A 24 24.04 -21.32 -28.84
CA PRO A 24 22.76 -21.69 -28.25
C PRO A 24 21.61 -20.93 -28.93
N TYR A 25 20.47 -21.58 -29.16
CA TYR A 25 19.32 -21.01 -29.89
C TYR A 25 18.91 -19.61 -29.42
N VAL A 26 19.11 -19.34 -28.13
CA VAL A 26 18.85 -18.04 -27.51
C VAL A 26 19.63 -16.91 -28.17
N SER A 27 20.88 -17.13 -28.65
CA SER A 27 21.68 -16.08 -29.31
C SER A 27 21.19 -15.66 -30.69
N HIS A 28 20.13 -16.28 -31.22
CA HIS A 28 19.51 -15.93 -32.50
C HIS A 28 18.19 -15.16 -32.33
N LEU A 29 17.75 -14.92 -31.09
CA LEU A 29 16.55 -14.12 -30.87
C LEU A 29 16.81 -12.67 -31.31
N PRO A 30 15.81 -12.01 -31.93
CA PRO A 30 15.87 -10.58 -32.20
C PRO A 30 16.07 -9.78 -30.91
N HIS A 31 16.72 -8.62 -31.03
CA HIS A 31 17.00 -7.72 -29.91
C HIS A 31 15.73 -7.28 -29.19
N GLU A 32 14.61 -7.15 -29.89
CA GLU A 32 13.30 -6.80 -29.32
C GLU A 32 12.79 -7.89 -28.37
N ILE A 33 12.97 -9.16 -28.74
CA ILE A 33 12.57 -10.30 -27.92
C ILE A 33 13.48 -10.42 -26.70
N PHE A 34 14.79 -10.20 -26.87
CA PHE A 34 15.72 -10.10 -25.75
C PHE A 34 15.33 -8.99 -24.76
N GLY A 35 15.04 -7.80 -25.28
CA GLY A 35 14.62 -6.65 -24.48
C GLY A 35 13.35 -6.94 -23.69
N PHE A 36 12.36 -7.56 -24.33
CA PHE A 36 11.12 -7.98 -23.69
C PHE A 36 11.38 -8.99 -22.56
N ILE A 37 12.13 -10.07 -22.83
CA ILE A 37 12.47 -11.08 -21.82
C ILE A 37 13.21 -10.44 -20.64
N PHE A 38 14.20 -9.59 -20.91
CA PHE A 38 15.00 -8.98 -19.86
C PHE A 38 14.16 -8.01 -19.00
N SER A 39 13.22 -7.29 -19.62
CA SER A 39 12.27 -6.45 -18.87
C SER A 39 11.36 -7.27 -17.94
N LEU A 40 10.97 -8.49 -18.36
CA LEU A 40 10.18 -9.39 -17.52
C LEU A 40 11.00 -9.94 -16.36
N VAL A 41 12.27 -10.31 -16.60
CA VAL A 41 13.19 -10.75 -15.54
C VAL A 41 13.42 -9.62 -14.54
N GLN A 42 13.63 -8.40 -15.03
CA GLN A 42 13.77 -7.23 -14.15
C GLN A 42 12.53 -7.07 -13.28
N ARG A 43 11.33 -7.04 -13.85
CA ARG A 43 10.07 -6.93 -13.08
C ARG A 43 9.87 -8.07 -12.08
N ASN A 44 10.25 -9.30 -12.42
CA ASN A 44 10.10 -10.45 -11.53
C ASN A 44 11.14 -10.47 -10.40
N GLY A 45 12.35 -9.94 -10.64
CA GLY A 45 13.36 -9.72 -9.60
C GLY A 45 12.91 -8.74 -8.51
N TRP A 46 11.72 -8.16 -8.64
CA TRP A 46 11.10 -7.29 -7.63
C TRP A 46 10.34 -8.11 -6.58
N ILE A 47 9.96 -9.35 -6.92
CA ILE A 47 9.18 -10.26 -6.07
C ILE A 47 10.13 -11.15 -5.25
N HIS A 48 11.30 -11.46 -5.81
CA HIS A 48 12.32 -12.27 -5.16
C HIS A 48 13.59 -11.44 -4.99
N PRO A 49 13.95 -11.06 -3.76
CA PRO A 49 15.17 -10.30 -3.51
C PRO A 49 16.39 -11.21 -3.73
N ASP A 50 16.81 -11.31 -4.99
CA ASP A 50 18.13 -11.84 -5.33
C ASP A 50 19.20 -10.89 -4.77
N PRO A 51 20.38 -11.42 -4.36
CA PRO A 51 21.46 -10.60 -3.83
C PRO A 51 22.04 -9.61 -4.86
N LEU A 52 21.77 -9.82 -6.16
CA LEU A 52 22.23 -8.97 -7.24
C LEU A 52 21.06 -8.50 -8.10
N PRO A 53 21.08 -7.25 -8.59
CA PRO A 53 20.07 -6.74 -9.50
C PRO A 53 20.01 -7.54 -10.79
N ALA A 54 18.80 -7.75 -11.33
CA ALA A 54 18.57 -8.57 -12.52
C ALA A 54 19.45 -8.14 -13.70
N GLU A 55 19.52 -6.85 -14.01
CA GLU A 55 20.36 -6.30 -15.09
C GLU A 55 21.86 -6.56 -14.86
N VAL A 56 22.31 -6.59 -13.60
CA VAL A 56 23.69 -6.95 -13.29
C VAL A 56 23.89 -8.44 -13.58
N THR A 57 23.02 -9.31 -13.06
CA THR A 57 23.06 -10.76 -13.30
C THR A 57 23.03 -11.10 -14.80
N LEU A 58 22.12 -10.48 -15.56
CA LEU A 58 21.99 -10.65 -17.01
C LEU A 58 23.29 -10.25 -17.74
N SER A 59 23.93 -9.17 -17.30
CA SER A 59 25.19 -8.70 -17.91
C SER A 59 26.41 -9.60 -17.63
N HIS A 60 26.27 -10.59 -16.74
CA HIS A 60 27.33 -11.53 -16.37
C HIS A 60 27.16 -12.93 -17.00
N VAL A 61 26.10 -13.18 -17.78
CA VAL A 61 25.86 -14.48 -18.42
C VAL A 61 26.86 -14.76 -19.55
N CYS A 62 26.95 -13.87 -20.53
CA CYS A 62 27.92 -13.96 -21.63
C CYS A 62 28.21 -12.59 -22.25
N ARG A 63 29.24 -12.48 -23.11
CA ARG A 63 29.61 -11.21 -23.76
C ARG A 63 28.46 -10.59 -24.57
N HIS A 64 27.65 -11.40 -25.25
CA HIS A 64 26.52 -10.89 -26.02
C HIS A 64 25.45 -10.26 -25.12
N TRP A 65 25.07 -10.95 -24.03
CA TRP A 65 24.11 -10.44 -23.06
C TRP A 65 24.64 -9.21 -22.32
N ARG A 66 25.94 -9.17 -22.03
CA ARG A 66 26.59 -7.99 -21.45
C ARG A 66 26.42 -6.76 -22.33
N ASN A 67 26.80 -6.88 -23.61
CA ASN A 67 26.69 -5.77 -24.55
C ASN A 67 25.23 -5.35 -24.71
N PHE A 68 24.33 -6.32 -24.91
CA PHE A 68 22.89 -6.04 -25.03
C PHE A 68 22.34 -5.33 -23.80
N THR A 69 22.64 -5.82 -22.59
CA THR A 69 22.13 -5.24 -21.34
C THR A 69 22.66 -3.82 -21.13
N LEU A 70 23.95 -3.57 -21.38
CA LEU A 70 24.55 -2.25 -21.23
C LEU A 70 24.02 -1.25 -22.27
N ASP A 71 23.65 -1.72 -23.46
CA ASP A 71 23.13 -0.89 -24.55
C ASP A 71 21.63 -0.62 -24.45
N PHE A 72 20.91 -1.27 -23.53
CA PHE A 72 19.45 -1.19 -23.41
C PHE A 72 19.02 -0.30 -22.21
N PRO A 73 18.72 0.99 -22.43
CA PRO A 73 18.63 1.98 -21.34
C PRO A 73 17.50 1.74 -20.34
N SER A 74 16.40 1.12 -20.77
CA SER A 74 15.26 0.83 -19.91
C SER A 74 15.57 -0.17 -18.80
N LEU A 75 16.60 -1.02 -18.95
CA LEU A 75 17.07 -1.90 -17.87
C LEU A 75 17.82 -1.13 -16.77
N TRP A 76 18.23 0.10 -17.03
CA TRP A 76 18.96 0.95 -16.09
C TRP A 76 18.11 2.11 -15.59
N SER A 77 16.84 2.21 -16.01
CA SER A 77 15.97 3.32 -15.64
C SER A 77 15.28 3.14 -14.29
N VAL A 78 15.40 1.96 -13.67
CA VAL A 78 14.86 1.71 -12.34
C VAL A 78 15.98 1.53 -11.34
N PHE A 79 16.02 2.38 -10.33
CA PHE A 79 17.03 2.32 -9.28
C PHE A 79 16.37 2.19 -7.91
N ARG A 80 16.92 1.30 -7.09
CA ARG A 80 16.45 1.04 -5.72
C ARG A 80 17.60 1.12 -4.75
N TYR A 81 17.37 1.94 -3.73
CA TYR A 81 18.18 2.02 -2.54
C TYR A 81 17.34 1.50 -1.38
N ASP A 82 17.74 0.35 -0.84
CA ASP A 82 17.11 -0.25 0.31
C ASP A 82 18.15 -0.39 1.42
N SER A 83 17.91 0.29 2.54
CA SER A 83 18.73 0.20 3.75
C SER A 83 18.54 -1.13 4.51
N PHE A 84 17.51 -1.93 4.18
CA PHE A 84 17.14 -3.19 4.85
C PHE A 84 17.70 -4.46 4.21
N GLY A 85 18.51 -4.35 3.15
CA GLY A 85 19.01 -5.51 2.43
C GLY A 85 19.72 -6.54 3.35
N PRO A 86 19.45 -7.86 3.20
CA PRO A 86 20.08 -8.92 4.00
C PRO A 86 21.61 -8.97 3.85
N HIS A 87 22.12 -8.28 2.84
CA HIS A 87 23.51 -7.96 2.66
C HIS A 87 23.68 -6.48 2.98
N GLN A 88 24.08 -6.16 4.21
CA GLN A 88 24.39 -4.81 4.70
C GLN A 88 25.57 -4.14 3.94
N GLU A 89 25.94 -4.64 2.77
CA GLU A 89 26.92 -4.00 1.90
C GLU A 89 26.29 -2.70 1.38
N LYS A 90 26.79 -1.58 1.92
CA LYS A 90 26.42 -0.22 1.50
C LYS A 90 26.37 -0.17 -0.03
N ILE A 91 25.19 0.07 -0.59
CA ILE A 91 25.04 0.27 -2.03
C ILE A 91 25.93 1.47 -2.41
N PRO A 92 26.96 1.29 -3.24
CA PRO A 92 27.89 2.39 -3.52
C PRO A 92 27.19 3.52 -4.25
N VAL A 93 27.47 4.77 -3.89
CA VAL A 93 26.99 5.98 -4.57
C VAL A 93 27.23 5.92 -6.08
N LYS A 94 28.37 5.34 -6.50
CA LYS A 94 28.74 5.15 -7.91
C LYS A 94 27.77 4.27 -8.69
N ARG A 95 26.98 3.42 -8.01
CA ARG A 95 25.95 2.61 -8.65
C ARG A 95 24.84 3.50 -9.21
N LEU A 96 24.34 4.46 -8.44
CA LEU A 96 23.33 5.40 -8.92
C LEU A 96 23.85 6.16 -10.15
N ALA A 97 25.08 6.70 -10.08
CA ALA A 97 25.70 7.38 -11.22
C ALA A 97 25.71 6.52 -12.49
N ALA A 98 26.05 5.23 -12.37
CA ALA A 98 26.04 4.31 -13.50
C ALA A 98 24.63 4.05 -14.07
N TYR A 99 23.58 4.05 -13.24
CA TYR A 99 22.19 3.91 -13.71
C TYR A 99 21.72 5.19 -14.41
N LEU A 100 22.02 6.35 -13.82
CA LEU A 100 21.71 7.65 -14.43
C LEU A 100 22.39 7.81 -15.79
N GLU A 101 23.65 7.39 -15.93
CA GLU A 101 24.40 7.41 -17.20
C GLU A 101 23.80 6.43 -18.23
N ARG A 102 23.57 5.17 -17.84
CA ARG A 102 23.13 4.11 -18.78
C ARG A 102 21.67 4.22 -19.18
N SER A 103 20.82 4.83 -18.34
CA SER A 103 19.42 5.09 -18.66
C SER A 103 19.23 6.18 -19.72
N LYS A 104 20.26 6.98 -20.03
CA LYS A 104 20.21 8.05 -21.05
C LYS A 104 19.01 8.97 -20.82
N ASP A 105 18.15 9.13 -21.82
CA ASP A 105 16.93 9.95 -21.74
C ASP A 105 15.68 9.14 -21.35
N HIS A 106 15.84 7.87 -20.98
CA HIS A 106 14.69 7.03 -20.59
C HIS A 106 14.05 7.56 -19.29
N PRO A 107 12.71 7.54 -19.17
CA PRO A 107 12.03 7.91 -17.94
C PRO A 107 12.51 7.08 -16.75
N LEU A 108 12.77 7.73 -15.61
CA LEU A 108 13.34 7.11 -14.41
C LEU A 108 12.28 6.71 -13.39
N GLU A 109 12.52 5.60 -12.69
CA GLU A 109 11.82 5.17 -11.48
C GLU A 109 12.83 5.02 -10.35
N LEU A 110 12.71 5.85 -9.31
CA LEU A 110 13.71 5.96 -8.26
C LEU A 110 13.08 5.70 -6.90
N PHE A 111 13.64 4.72 -6.18
CA PHE A 111 13.17 4.32 -4.86
C PHE A 111 14.29 4.43 -3.84
N PHE A 112 14.05 5.20 -2.79
CA PHE A 112 14.97 5.41 -1.67
C PHE A 112 14.24 5.12 -0.36
N ASP A 113 14.59 4.00 0.27
CA ASP A 113 14.13 3.63 1.61
C ASP A 113 15.28 3.79 2.61
N LEU A 114 15.14 4.79 3.48
CA LEU A 114 16.17 5.34 4.34
C LEU A 114 15.83 5.18 5.84
N ASP A 115 14.88 4.32 6.20
CA ASP A 115 14.32 4.25 7.56
C ASP A 115 15.27 3.75 8.67
N LEU A 116 16.44 3.14 8.38
CA LEU A 116 17.31 2.54 9.42
C LEU A 116 18.78 2.99 9.37
N PHE A 117 19.04 4.25 9.07
CA PHE A 117 20.38 4.81 9.28
C PHE A 117 20.65 5.04 10.77
N GLU A 118 20.81 3.96 11.54
CA GLU A 118 21.10 4.02 12.98
C GLU A 118 22.53 4.54 13.29
N ASP A 119 23.43 4.63 12.30
CA ASP A 119 24.84 4.94 12.54
C ASP A 119 25.41 6.03 11.62
N ASP A 120 25.34 7.26 12.11
CA ASP A 120 25.95 8.45 11.51
C ASP A 120 27.49 8.43 11.62
N SER A 121 28.08 7.53 12.44
CA SER A 121 29.52 7.51 12.69
C SER A 121 30.37 7.08 11.48
N LEU A 122 29.74 6.52 10.44
CA LEU A 122 30.41 6.05 9.22
C LEU A 122 30.07 6.87 7.96
N GLY A 123 29.56 8.09 8.10
CA GLY A 123 29.27 9.00 6.98
C GLY A 123 28.19 8.52 6.00
N GLY A 124 27.37 7.53 6.40
CA GLY A 124 26.36 6.90 5.54
C GLY A 124 25.29 7.88 5.07
N TRP A 125 24.86 8.82 5.93
CA TRP A 125 23.87 9.82 5.57
C TRP A 125 24.38 10.81 4.51
N SER A 126 25.66 11.21 4.57
CA SER A 126 26.26 12.09 3.57
C SER A 126 26.26 11.47 2.17
N ASP A 127 26.55 10.16 2.07
CA ASP A 127 26.48 9.42 0.81
C ASP A 127 25.04 9.36 0.27
N VAL A 128 24.05 9.18 1.14
CA VAL A 128 22.62 9.22 0.77
C VAL A 128 22.21 10.58 0.26
N LEU A 129 22.53 11.66 0.97
CA LEU A 129 22.25 13.02 0.51
C LEU A 129 22.96 13.31 -0.81
N SER A 130 24.19 12.83 -0.98
CA SER A 130 24.91 12.92 -2.25
C SER A 130 24.19 12.17 -3.38
N MET A 131 23.58 11.02 -3.11
CA MET A 131 22.73 10.31 -4.09
C MET A 131 21.46 11.10 -4.41
N LEU A 132 20.76 11.64 -3.41
CA LEU A 132 19.57 12.46 -3.62
C LEU A 132 19.90 13.75 -4.43
N HIS A 133 21.07 14.34 -4.23
CA HIS A 133 21.49 15.49 -5.04
C HIS A 133 21.84 15.12 -6.47
N GLN A 134 22.34 13.92 -6.73
CA GLN A 134 22.61 13.45 -8.09
C GLN A 134 21.34 13.32 -8.93
N ILE A 135 20.17 13.13 -8.31
CA ILE A 135 18.91 12.98 -9.07
C ILE A 135 18.26 14.32 -9.45
N ILE A 136 18.63 15.42 -8.79
CA ILE A 136 18.04 16.76 -9.04
C ILE A 136 18.11 17.17 -10.52
N PRO A 137 19.26 17.06 -11.23
CA PRO A 137 19.33 17.38 -12.65
C PRO A 137 18.49 16.48 -13.56
N HIS A 138 18.03 15.34 -13.04
CA HIS A 138 17.26 14.35 -13.80
C HIS A 138 15.76 14.40 -13.51
N ILE A 139 15.28 15.23 -12.57
CA ILE A 139 13.86 15.41 -12.25
C ILE A 139 12.96 15.58 -13.48
N PRO A 140 13.36 16.30 -14.56
CA PRO A 140 12.50 16.45 -15.72
C PRO A 140 12.10 15.14 -16.41
N ARG A 141 12.92 14.10 -16.27
CA ARG A 141 12.66 12.76 -16.83
C ARG A 141 12.28 11.72 -15.76
N VAL A 142 12.12 12.11 -14.50
CA VAL A 142 11.65 11.20 -13.46
C VAL A 142 10.15 10.96 -13.65
N ARG A 143 9.78 9.68 -13.73
CA ARG A 143 8.41 9.21 -13.80
C ARG A 143 7.87 8.81 -12.44
N GLU A 144 8.71 8.21 -11.61
CA GLU A 144 8.32 7.78 -10.26
C GLU A 144 9.44 8.13 -9.28
N LEU A 145 9.07 8.77 -8.17
CA LEU A 145 10.01 9.16 -7.12
C LEU A 145 9.46 8.75 -5.75
N HIS A 146 10.19 7.90 -5.06
CA HIS A 146 9.88 7.44 -3.72
C HIS A 146 11.06 7.74 -2.82
N VAL A 147 10.86 8.65 -1.86
CA VAL A 147 11.83 8.99 -0.84
C VAL A 147 11.17 8.79 0.50
N ILE A 148 11.64 7.79 1.23
CA ILE A 148 11.13 7.38 2.52
C ILE A 148 12.27 7.49 3.52
N SER A 149 12.15 8.35 4.52
CA SER A 149 13.17 8.59 5.54
C SER A 149 12.55 8.62 6.92
N ALA A 150 12.98 7.73 7.82
CA ALA A 150 12.54 7.71 9.23
C ALA A 150 13.26 8.75 10.08
N GLU A 151 14.58 8.83 9.95
CA GLU A 151 15.43 9.59 10.89
C GLU A 151 16.28 10.64 10.19
N GLY A 152 16.40 10.56 8.86
CA GLY A 152 17.28 11.42 8.10
C GLY A 152 16.62 12.69 7.57
N ASP A 153 17.31 13.81 7.77
CA ASP A 153 16.91 15.13 7.27
C ASP A 153 17.12 15.25 5.75
N ILE A 154 16.02 15.27 5.00
CA ILE A 154 16.00 15.43 3.54
C ILE A 154 15.64 16.87 3.12
N ASP A 155 15.67 17.84 4.03
CA ASP A 155 15.16 19.19 3.78
C ASP A 155 16.00 19.95 2.74
N ASP A 156 17.33 19.77 2.73
CA ASP A 156 18.19 20.32 1.66
C ASP A 156 17.79 19.78 0.29
N PHE A 157 17.45 18.48 0.19
CA PHE A 157 16.96 17.89 -1.04
C PHE A 157 15.60 18.46 -1.44
N LEU A 158 14.64 18.56 -0.50
CA LEU A 158 13.31 19.11 -0.75
C LEU A 158 13.36 20.58 -1.18
N SER A 159 14.27 21.38 -0.59
CA SER A 159 14.47 22.78 -0.96
C SER A 159 14.88 22.96 -2.43
N LYS A 160 15.62 21.98 -2.99
CA LYS A 160 16.03 21.97 -4.40
C LYS A 160 14.91 21.54 -5.34
N LEU A 161 13.83 20.97 -4.81
CA LEU A 161 12.65 20.61 -5.59
C LEU A 161 11.62 21.75 -5.69
N VAL A 162 11.79 22.84 -4.93
CA VAL A 162 10.83 23.96 -4.89
C VAL A 162 10.49 24.45 -6.30
N ASP A 163 11.49 24.90 -7.07
CA ASP A 163 11.30 25.46 -8.42
C ASP A 163 11.46 24.44 -9.55
N ALA A 164 11.60 23.15 -9.21
CA ALA A 164 11.80 22.11 -10.22
C ALA A 164 10.54 21.90 -11.09
N SER A 165 10.74 21.55 -12.36
CA SER A 165 9.66 21.10 -13.23
C SER A 165 9.78 19.60 -13.45
N ALA A 166 8.70 18.88 -13.20
CA ALA A 166 8.63 17.42 -13.25
C ALA A 166 7.54 16.97 -14.24
N PRO A 167 7.71 17.22 -15.56
CA PRO A 167 6.67 17.01 -16.58
C PRO A 167 6.28 15.54 -16.79
N LEU A 168 7.17 14.59 -16.48
CA LEU A 168 6.91 13.15 -16.61
C LEU A 168 6.52 12.46 -15.30
N LEU A 169 6.53 13.17 -14.17
CA LEU A 169 6.30 12.56 -12.86
C LEU A 169 4.84 12.12 -12.73
N GLU A 170 4.61 10.81 -12.65
CA GLU A 170 3.30 10.17 -12.51
C GLU A 170 3.01 9.76 -11.08
N ALA A 171 4.03 9.35 -10.32
CA ALA A 171 3.90 8.93 -8.93
C ALA A 171 4.95 9.58 -8.03
N LEU A 172 4.49 10.12 -6.89
CA LEU A 172 5.35 10.70 -5.87
C LEU A 172 5.03 10.09 -4.50
N THR A 173 6.05 9.63 -3.80
CA THR A 173 6.00 9.31 -2.37
C THR A 173 7.11 10.06 -1.66
N ILE A 174 6.73 10.92 -0.71
CA ILE A 174 7.67 11.57 0.20
C ILE A 174 7.20 11.27 1.62
N ARG A 175 8.10 10.68 2.42
CA ARG A 175 7.91 10.50 3.85
C ARG A 175 9.17 10.95 4.59
N SER A 176 9.01 11.88 5.52
CA SER A 176 10.08 12.41 6.37
C SER A 176 9.56 12.66 7.79
N TYR A 177 10.27 12.16 8.81
CA TYR A 177 9.96 12.47 10.21
C TYR A 177 10.89 13.55 10.79
N SER A 178 11.57 14.36 9.95
CA SER A 178 12.17 15.63 10.38
C SER A 178 11.11 16.74 10.43
N THR A 179 11.22 17.69 11.37
CA THR A 179 10.42 18.93 11.37
C THR A 179 11.33 20.02 10.81
N PRO A 180 11.17 20.45 9.56
CA PRO A 180 11.95 21.56 9.03
C PRO A 180 11.49 22.83 9.74
N GLU A 181 12.43 23.54 10.36
CA GLU A 181 12.16 24.85 10.96
C GLU A 181 11.64 25.87 9.92
N LEU A 182 11.97 25.66 8.64
CA LEU A 182 11.71 26.59 7.53
C LEU A 182 10.25 26.66 7.04
N PHE A 183 9.38 25.72 7.43
CA PHE A 183 8.01 25.68 6.91
C PHE A 183 6.94 25.93 7.99
N MET A 184 7.33 26.39 9.18
CA MET A 184 6.41 26.66 10.30
C MET A 184 5.48 27.87 10.11
N GLU A 185 5.56 28.59 8.98
CA GLU A 185 4.86 29.89 8.82
C GLU A 185 3.56 29.83 8.00
N SER A 186 3.22 28.72 7.32
CA SER A 186 2.04 28.72 6.44
C SER A 186 0.76 28.30 7.18
N THR A 187 0.10 29.27 7.80
CA THR A 187 -1.31 29.15 8.28
C THR A 187 -2.34 29.08 7.14
N ASP A 188 -1.87 28.88 5.90
CA ASP A 188 -2.71 28.99 4.71
C ASP A 188 -3.68 27.81 4.62
N ARG A 189 -4.98 28.14 4.62
CA ARG A 189 -6.09 27.19 4.68
C ARG A 189 -6.33 26.41 3.38
N LYS A 190 -5.43 26.56 2.39
CA LYS A 190 -5.57 26.06 1.02
C LYS A 190 -4.35 25.22 0.63
N TRP A 191 -4.56 24.21 -0.20
CA TRP A 191 -3.45 23.46 -0.79
C TRP A 191 -2.66 24.36 -1.75
N SER A 192 -1.48 24.82 -1.31
CA SER A 192 -0.51 25.55 -2.13
C SER A 192 0.71 24.67 -2.40
N PRO A 193 1.16 24.55 -3.66
CA PRO A 193 2.37 23.80 -3.96
C PRO A 193 3.59 24.44 -3.29
N THR A 194 4.37 23.65 -2.58
CA THR A 194 5.66 24.03 -1.97
C THR A 194 6.84 23.38 -2.69
N ILE A 195 6.60 22.29 -3.43
CA ILE A 195 7.57 21.65 -4.32
C ILE A 195 6.99 21.52 -5.73
N PHE A 196 7.86 21.40 -6.71
CA PHE A 196 7.50 21.36 -8.12
C PHE A 196 6.61 22.53 -8.54
N THR A 197 6.92 23.75 -8.09
CA THR A 197 6.20 24.98 -8.47
C THR A 197 6.35 25.26 -9.97
N GLY A 198 7.42 24.74 -10.59
CA GLY A 198 7.61 24.69 -12.05
C GLY A 198 6.69 23.71 -12.79
N GLY A 199 5.84 22.97 -12.06
CA GLY A 199 4.77 22.12 -12.59
C GLY A 199 5.08 20.62 -12.55
N ALA A 200 4.05 19.84 -12.22
CA ALA A 200 4.04 18.37 -12.30
C ALA A 200 2.72 17.88 -12.95
N PRO A 201 2.46 18.20 -14.23
CA PRO A 201 1.16 17.97 -14.87
C PRO A 201 0.78 16.49 -14.99
N ALA A 202 1.76 15.59 -15.07
CA ALA A 202 1.52 14.15 -15.20
C ALA A 202 1.22 13.45 -13.87
N LEU A 203 1.26 14.16 -12.73
CA LEU A 203 1.17 13.56 -11.40
C LEU A 203 -0.22 12.97 -11.14
N LYS A 204 -0.30 11.64 -11.04
CA LYS A 204 -1.53 10.88 -10.84
C LYS A 204 -1.63 10.28 -9.44
N TYR A 205 -0.49 9.93 -8.84
CA TYR A 205 -0.41 9.30 -7.52
C TYR A 205 0.45 10.14 -6.58
N LEU A 206 -0.09 10.44 -5.39
CA LEU A 206 0.65 11.10 -4.31
C LEU A 206 0.45 10.34 -3.01
N ARG A 207 1.56 9.93 -2.38
CA ARG A 207 1.63 9.55 -0.98
C ARG A 207 2.44 10.58 -0.21
N SER A 208 1.81 11.21 0.78
CA SER A 208 2.42 12.23 1.66
C SER A 208 2.12 11.91 3.11
N ASP A 209 2.99 12.35 4.01
CA ASP A 209 2.77 12.24 5.45
C ASP A 209 2.21 13.52 6.08
N ASP A 210 2.05 13.50 7.41
CA ASP A 210 1.49 14.59 8.23
C ASP A 210 2.41 15.80 8.35
N ARG A 211 3.62 15.74 7.80
CA ARG A 211 4.56 16.85 7.80
C ARG A 211 4.46 17.52 6.44
N HIS A 212 3.40 18.32 6.29
CA HIS A 212 2.85 18.91 5.06
C HIS A 212 3.77 19.90 4.28
N PHE A 213 5.07 19.71 4.35
CA PHE A 213 6.09 20.61 3.82
C PHE A 213 6.37 20.37 2.34
N SER A 214 6.03 19.19 1.83
CA SER A 214 6.27 18.78 0.44
C SER A 214 4.95 18.60 -0.32
N ARG A 215 4.30 19.71 -0.65
CA ARG A 215 3.05 19.74 -1.41
C ARG A 215 3.35 19.95 -2.90
N PRO A 216 3.18 18.96 -3.79
CA PRO A 216 3.23 19.19 -5.22
C PRO A 216 1.91 19.82 -5.72
N PRO A 217 1.84 20.25 -7.00
CA PRO A 217 0.57 20.51 -7.67
C PRO A 217 -0.29 19.24 -7.73
N ILE A 218 -1.55 19.32 -7.25
CA ILE A 218 -2.45 18.16 -7.14
C ILE A 218 -3.62 18.15 -8.14
N GLY A 219 -3.63 19.07 -9.10
CA GLY A 219 -4.77 19.29 -10.01
C GLY A 219 -5.12 18.09 -10.91
N SER A 220 -4.17 17.19 -11.17
CA SER A 220 -4.33 16.00 -12.01
C SER A 220 -4.37 14.68 -11.22
N ILE A 221 -4.39 14.74 -9.89
CA ILE A 221 -4.30 13.53 -9.04
C ILE A 221 -5.53 12.63 -9.19
N LEU A 222 -5.24 11.34 -9.36
CA LEU A 222 -6.21 10.24 -9.35
C LEU A 222 -6.24 9.53 -8.00
N HIS A 223 -5.08 9.36 -7.36
CA HIS A 223 -4.93 8.61 -6.12
C HIS A 223 -4.15 9.45 -5.11
N LEU A 224 -4.82 9.83 -4.02
CA LEU A 224 -4.22 10.58 -2.93
C LEU A 224 -4.19 9.73 -1.66
N ARG A 225 -3.01 9.61 -1.08
CA ARG A 225 -2.77 8.88 0.17
C ARG A 225 -2.05 9.77 1.16
N LEU A 226 -2.68 9.95 2.31
CA LEU A 226 -2.23 10.78 3.41
C LEU A 226 -1.97 9.87 4.60
N GLU A 227 -0.74 9.80 5.12
CA GLU A 227 -0.38 8.99 6.30
C GLU A 227 0.29 9.74 7.48
N ALA A 228 -0.36 9.77 8.65
CA ALA A 228 0.03 10.51 9.83
C ALA A 228 0.34 9.48 10.90
N TRP A 229 1.58 9.47 11.36
CA TRP A 229 2.08 8.45 12.29
C TRP A 229 2.35 9.02 13.68
N SER A 230 2.25 10.35 13.84
CA SER A 230 2.54 11.01 15.10
C SER A 230 1.29 11.13 15.99
N ASP A 231 1.39 10.62 17.22
CA ASP A 231 0.50 10.97 18.35
C ASP A 231 0.85 12.37 18.93
N VAL A 232 1.74 13.11 18.26
CA VAL A 232 2.24 14.38 18.76
C VAL A 232 1.13 15.41 18.57
N ALA A 233 0.60 15.89 19.69
CA ALA A 233 -0.53 16.81 19.78
C ALA A 233 -0.39 18.07 18.89
N ASP A 234 0.83 18.39 18.49
CA ASP A 234 1.21 19.60 17.76
C ASP A 234 1.26 19.45 16.23
N SER A 235 0.88 18.30 15.65
CA SER A 235 0.80 18.18 14.18
C SER A 235 -0.21 19.18 13.59
N GLU A 236 0.22 19.97 12.60
CA GLU A 236 -0.59 20.94 11.85
C GLU A 236 -1.57 20.24 10.90
N ALA A 237 -2.54 19.53 11.45
CA ALA A 237 -3.54 18.86 10.64
C ALA A 237 -4.26 19.82 9.69
N PHE A 238 -4.61 19.32 8.52
CA PHE A 238 -5.42 20.02 7.54
C PHE A 238 -6.72 20.56 8.14
N SER A 239 -6.99 21.81 7.75
CA SER A 239 -8.29 22.42 8.00
C SER A 239 -9.39 21.65 7.26
N PRO A 240 -10.63 21.66 7.77
CA PRO A 240 -11.75 21.06 7.07
C PRO A 240 -11.96 21.63 5.67
N SER A 241 -11.65 22.92 5.45
CA SER A 241 -11.71 23.55 4.11
C SER A 241 -10.74 22.92 3.11
N MET A 242 -9.53 22.56 3.55
CA MET A 242 -8.57 21.87 2.67
C MET A 242 -9.04 20.47 2.33
N PHE A 243 -9.64 19.75 3.28
CA PHE A 243 -10.28 18.47 2.99
C PHE A 243 -11.40 18.59 1.95
N ARG A 244 -12.16 19.70 1.96
CA ARG A 244 -13.15 19.98 0.89
C ARG A 244 -12.52 20.21 -0.46
N GLU A 245 -11.41 20.94 -0.50
CA GLU A 245 -10.66 21.21 -1.73
C GLU A 245 -10.18 19.88 -2.35
N ILE A 246 -9.61 19.00 -1.53
CA ILE A 246 -9.21 17.65 -1.94
C ILE A 246 -10.41 16.87 -2.50
N LEU A 247 -11.53 16.83 -1.78
CA LEU A 247 -12.73 16.15 -2.26
C LEU A 247 -13.32 16.75 -3.55
N SER A 248 -13.04 18.03 -3.81
CA SER A 248 -13.52 18.73 -5.01
C SER A 248 -12.59 18.55 -6.22
N LEU A 249 -11.50 17.80 -6.09
CA LEU A 249 -10.61 17.51 -7.20
C LEU A 249 -11.36 16.75 -8.31
N PRO A 250 -11.28 17.20 -9.58
CA PRO A 250 -12.12 16.69 -10.65
C PRO A 250 -11.82 15.23 -11.01
N TYR A 251 -10.58 14.79 -10.85
CA TYR A 251 -10.13 13.47 -11.28
C TYR A 251 -9.88 12.49 -10.13
N LEU A 252 -10.09 12.89 -8.87
CA LEU A 252 -9.77 12.07 -7.71
C LEU A 252 -10.66 10.82 -7.67
N GLN A 253 -10.06 9.66 -7.91
CA GLN A 253 -10.73 8.36 -7.87
C GLN A 253 -10.54 7.66 -6.54
N THR A 254 -9.41 7.89 -5.89
CA THR A 254 -9.11 7.25 -4.62
C THR A 254 -8.52 8.20 -3.59
N LEU A 255 -9.09 8.15 -2.39
CA LEU A 255 -8.62 8.91 -1.25
C LEU A 255 -8.42 7.99 -0.04
N SER A 256 -7.21 7.97 0.48
CA SER A 256 -6.81 7.24 1.68
C SER A 256 -6.28 8.20 2.72
N ILE A 257 -6.82 8.16 3.94
CA ILE A 257 -6.36 8.99 5.05
C ILE A 257 -6.09 8.12 6.29
N TRP A 258 -4.87 8.13 6.78
CA TRP A 258 -4.46 7.44 8.00
C TRP A 258 -3.93 8.44 9.02
N GLY A 259 -4.42 8.39 10.26
CA GLY A 259 -4.10 9.25 11.38
C GLY A 259 -4.85 10.58 11.36
N GLU A 260 -4.44 11.52 12.22
CA GLU A 260 -5.15 12.79 12.44
C GLU A 260 -4.81 13.88 11.40
N PHE A 261 -4.90 13.58 10.10
CA PHE A 261 -4.68 14.59 9.04
C PHE A 261 -5.66 15.73 9.02
N VAL A 262 -6.88 15.53 9.51
CA VAL A 262 -7.94 16.53 9.42
C VAL A 262 -8.48 16.78 10.82
N LYS A 263 -8.22 17.97 11.35
CA LYS A 263 -8.73 18.43 12.64
C LYS A 263 -10.06 19.16 12.44
N PHE A 264 -11.12 18.57 12.95
CA PHE A 264 -12.44 19.20 13.00
C PHE A 264 -12.61 19.87 14.38
N PRO A 265 -12.81 21.20 14.46
CA PRO A 265 -13.07 21.92 15.70
C PRO A 265 -14.22 21.31 16.49
N LEU A 266 -14.10 21.26 17.82
CA LEU A 266 -15.07 20.60 18.69
C LEU A 266 -16.47 21.23 18.62
N ASP A 267 -16.51 22.54 18.43
CA ASP A 267 -17.67 23.42 18.34
C ASP A 267 -18.31 23.48 16.96
N MET A 268 -17.67 22.92 15.92
CA MET A 268 -18.31 22.80 14.62
C MET A 268 -19.50 21.85 14.70
N GLY A 269 -20.71 22.45 14.74
CA GLY A 269 -21.96 21.73 14.59
C GLY A 269 -21.99 21.02 13.24
N VAL A 270 -22.34 19.74 13.28
CA VAL A 270 -22.42 18.88 12.09
C VAL A 270 -23.43 19.44 11.08
N ASP A 271 -24.37 20.29 11.50
CA ASP A 271 -25.40 20.86 10.61
C ASP A 271 -24.99 22.15 9.87
N SER A 272 -23.84 22.76 10.21
CA SER A 272 -23.45 24.08 9.67
C SER A 272 -22.75 24.01 8.31
N MET A 273 -22.52 22.81 7.78
CA MET A 273 -21.61 22.59 6.65
C MET A 273 -22.36 22.24 5.37
N THR A 274 -21.98 22.89 4.26
CA THR A 274 -22.56 22.62 2.95
C THR A 274 -22.23 21.21 2.46
N LYS A 275 -23.19 20.56 1.80
CA LYS A 275 -22.98 19.28 1.12
C LYS A 275 -21.91 19.41 0.03
N ILE A 276 -21.07 18.38 -0.10
CA ILE A 276 -20.01 18.26 -1.10
C ILE A 276 -20.38 17.12 -2.04
N GLU A 277 -20.27 17.35 -3.34
CA GLU A 277 -20.48 16.32 -4.35
C GLU A 277 -19.14 15.92 -4.96
N THR A 278 -18.81 14.64 -4.90
CA THR A 278 -17.55 14.07 -5.37
C THR A 278 -17.84 13.06 -6.49
N LYS A 279 -17.88 13.55 -7.72
CA LYS A 279 -18.41 12.76 -8.87
C LYS A 279 -17.47 11.65 -9.34
N SER A 280 -16.18 11.79 -9.12
CA SER A 280 -15.13 10.88 -9.59
C SER A 280 -14.65 9.90 -8.53
N LEU A 281 -14.93 10.15 -7.24
CA LEU A 281 -14.42 9.34 -6.14
C LEU A 281 -15.06 7.96 -6.14
N LYS A 282 -14.22 6.93 -6.31
CA LYS A 282 -14.59 5.50 -6.35
C LYS A 282 -14.25 4.78 -5.06
N HIS A 283 -13.12 5.13 -4.46
CA HIS A 283 -12.61 4.42 -3.30
C HIS A 283 -12.27 5.43 -2.20
N PHE A 284 -12.89 5.29 -1.04
CA PHE A 284 -12.56 6.09 0.14
C PHE A 284 -12.20 5.17 1.29
N ARG A 285 -11.05 5.44 1.91
CA ARG A 285 -10.71 4.85 3.19
C ARG A 285 -10.19 5.88 4.15
N CYS A 286 -10.61 5.76 5.40
CA CYS A 286 -9.97 6.47 6.49
C CYS A 286 -9.90 5.64 7.75
N ASP A 287 -8.99 6.00 8.64
CA ASP A 287 -9.04 5.49 10.01
C ASP A 287 -9.90 6.37 10.94
N GLY A 288 -10.15 5.83 12.12
CA GLY A 288 -10.92 6.44 13.19
C GLY A 288 -10.05 7.01 14.30
N TYR A 289 -8.75 7.24 14.05
CA TYR A 289 -7.98 8.14 14.93
C TYR A 289 -8.56 9.54 14.80
N SER A 290 -8.83 10.00 13.56
CA SER A 290 -9.70 11.16 13.37
C SER A 290 -11.15 10.80 13.73
N ARG A 291 -11.53 11.09 14.97
CA ARG A 291 -12.87 10.76 15.52
C ARG A 291 -14.02 11.31 14.69
N ARG A 292 -13.79 12.38 13.94
CA ARG A 292 -14.82 13.13 13.20
C ARG A 292 -14.75 12.96 11.68
N LEU A 293 -13.63 12.53 11.10
CA LEU A 293 -13.49 12.44 9.64
C LEU A 293 -14.50 11.47 8.99
N PRO A 294 -14.67 10.22 9.47
CA PRO A 294 -15.67 9.34 8.88
C PRO A 294 -17.10 9.89 9.08
N GLN A 295 -17.38 10.49 10.24
CA GLN A 295 -18.68 11.11 10.53
C GLN A 295 -18.97 12.27 9.59
N TYR A 296 -17.97 13.11 9.36
CA TYR A 296 -18.02 14.21 8.44
C TYR A 296 -18.30 13.73 7.02
N PHE A 297 -17.56 12.72 6.56
CA PHE A 297 -17.73 12.13 5.25
C PHE A 297 -19.16 11.61 5.06
N LEU A 298 -19.65 10.77 5.98
CA LEU A 298 -20.99 10.21 5.94
C LEU A 298 -22.11 11.25 6.05
N SER A 299 -21.85 12.43 6.63
CA SER A 299 -22.86 13.47 6.86
C SER A 299 -22.84 14.60 5.83
N HIS A 300 -21.81 14.69 4.98
CA HIS A 300 -21.66 15.81 4.05
C HIS A 300 -21.26 15.44 2.63
N VAL A 301 -20.74 14.23 2.39
CA VAL A 301 -20.15 13.87 1.11
C VAL A 301 -21.10 12.98 0.33
N SER A 302 -21.61 13.49 -0.78
CA SER A 302 -22.28 12.70 -1.82
C SER A 302 -21.21 12.18 -2.77
N ALA A 303 -21.14 10.87 -2.96
CA ALA A 303 -20.18 10.26 -3.86
C ALA A 303 -20.91 9.24 -4.75
N PRO A 304 -21.55 9.68 -5.86
CA PRO A 304 -22.39 8.82 -6.68
C PRO A 304 -21.62 7.64 -7.31
N SER A 305 -20.33 7.83 -7.57
CA SER A 305 -19.45 6.82 -8.17
C SER A 305 -18.69 6.00 -7.13
N LEU A 306 -18.98 6.15 -5.82
CA LEU A 306 -18.27 5.45 -4.77
C LEU A 306 -18.58 3.95 -4.84
N GLU A 307 -17.58 3.14 -5.15
CA GLU A 307 -17.63 1.69 -5.30
C GLU A 307 -17.22 0.99 -3.99
N SER A 308 -16.25 1.56 -3.25
CA SER A 308 -15.78 1.00 -1.97
C SER A 308 -15.59 2.03 -0.86
N LEU A 309 -16.04 1.68 0.35
CA LEU A 309 -15.90 2.48 1.57
C LEU A 309 -15.23 1.65 2.66
N THR A 310 -14.11 2.12 3.21
CA THR A 310 -13.39 1.44 4.29
C THR A 310 -13.18 2.35 5.49
N PHE A 311 -13.57 1.89 6.67
CA PHE A 311 -13.27 2.57 7.93
C PHE A 311 -12.45 1.65 8.84
N TYR A 312 -11.25 2.10 9.20
CA TYR A 312 -10.39 1.41 10.17
C TYR A 312 -10.51 2.04 11.55
N SER A 313 -10.51 1.29 12.64
CA SER A 313 -10.53 1.82 14.00
C SER A 313 -11.66 2.83 14.28
N PHE A 314 -12.79 2.70 13.59
CA PHE A 314 -13.88 3.66 13.67
C PHE A 314 -14.47 3.71 15.08
N ASN A 315 -14.57 4.92 15.65
CA ASN A 315 -15.27 5.14 16.92
C ASN A 315 -16.76 5.37 16.66
N PHE A 316 -17.59 4.46 17.17
CA PHE A 316 -19.03 4.64 17.18
C PHE A 316 -19.40 5.64 18.26
N LEU A 317 -19.32 6.94 17.96
CA LEU A 317 -19.94 7.92 18.84
C LEU A 317 -21.47 7.76 18.68
N PRO A 318 -22.23 7.63 19.79
CA PRO A 318 -23.69 7.46 19.78
C PRO A 318 -24.46 8.69 19.26
N TYR A 319 -23.75 9.71 18.80
CA TYR A 319 -24.27 11.00 18.37
C TYR A 319 -24.03 11.28 16.89
N LEU A 320 -23.81 10.25 16.06
CA LEU A 320 -23.96 10.46 14.63
C LEU A 320 -25.37 11.03 14.40
N PRO A 321 -25.51 12.19 13.73
CA PRO A 321 -26.82 12.68 13.39
C PRO A 321 -27.57 11.60 12.59
N PRO A 322 -28.90 11.53 12.72
CA PRO A 322 -29.69 10.56 11.97
C PRO A 322 -29.29 10.64 10.49
N TRP A 323 -28.99 9.48 9.91
CA TRP A 323 -28.45 9.38 8.55
C TRP A 323 -29.18 10.35 7.63
N ASN A 324 -28.43 11.28 7.03
CA ASN A 324 -29.02 12.26 6.15
C ASN A 324 -29.42 11.54 4.85
N LYS A 325 -30.72 11.27 4.67
CA LYS A 325 -31.29 10.60 3.49
C LYS A 325 -30.91 11.26 2.16
N THR A 326 -30.42 12.50 2.18
CA THR A 326 -29.97 13.20 0.97
C THR A 326 -28.59 12.76 0.49
N ILE A 327 -27.84 11.99 1.28
CA ILE A 327 -26.51 11.48 0.93
C ILE A 327 -26.68 10.10 0.32
N THR A 328 -26.16 9.96 -0.90
CA THR A 328 -26.35 8.77 -1.70
C THR A 328 -25.01 8.22 -2.17
N PHE A 329 -24.84 6.91 -2.00
CA PHE A 329 -23.74 6.11 -2.54
C PHE A 329 -24.32 4.98 -3.41
N PRO A 330 -25.01 5.31 -4.52
CA PRO A 330 -25.72 4.34 -5.34
C PRO A 330 -24.81 3.27 -5.96
N SER A 331 -23.53 3.58 -6.19
CA SER A 331 -22.57 2.60 -6.74
C SER A 331 -21.88 1.75 -5.67
N LEU A 332 -22.18 1.99 -4.38
CA LEU A 332 -21.43 1.36 -3.29
C LEU A 332 -21.78 -0.11 -3.20
N HIS A 333 -20.78 -0.95 -3.51
CA HIS A 333 -20.92 -2.39 -3.44
C HIS A 333 -19.95 -3.05 -2.47
N THR A 334 -18.92 -2.36 -2.00
CA THR A 334 -17.96 -2.87 -1.02
C THR A 334 -17.91 -1.97 0.21
N LEU A 335 -18.24 -2.53 1.38
CA LEU A 335 -18.12 -1.86 2.68
C LEU A 335 -17.17 -2.65 3.58
N ALA A 336 -16.15 -2.00 4.13
CA ALA A 336 -15.22 -2.61 5.08
C ALA A 336 -15.15 -1.83 6.39
N LEU A 337 -15.49 -2.48 7.50
CA LEU A 337 -15.38 -1.94 8.85
C LEU A 337 -14.33 -2.74 9.61
N LEU A 338 -13.16 -2.14 9.77
CA LEU A 338 -11.98 -2.81 10.29
C LEU A 338 -11.68 -2.32 11.71
N HIS A 339 -11.52 -3.24 12.67
CA HIS A 339 -11.08 -2.94 14.04
C HIS A 339 -11.85 -1.84 14.77
N PRO A 340 -13.19 -1.75 14.69
CA PRO A 340 -13.89 -0.66 15.31
C PRO A 340 -13.57 -0.55 16.81
N LYS A 341 -13.30 0.67 17.28
CA LYS A 341 -12.98 0.89 18.69
C LYS A 341 -14.21 0.59 19.54
N GLN A 342 -13.99 0.05 20.74
CA GLN A 342 -15.06 -0.38 21.63
C GLN A 342 -16.10 0.71 21.83
N VAL A 343 -17.38 0.34 21.77
CA VAL A 343 -18.45 1.13 22.39
C VAL A 343 -18.06 1.29 23.86
N PRO A 344 -18.03 2.52 24.42
CA PRO A 344 -17.66 2.73 25.80
C PRO A 344 -18.44 1.79 26.74
N PRO A 345 -17.79 1.15 27.73
CA PRO A 345 -18.39 0.10 28.58
C PRO A 345 -19.62 0.56 29.38
N TYR A 346 -19.88 1.88 29.42
CA TYR A 346 -21.05 2.48 30.05
C TYR A 346 -22.35 2.23 29.25
N VAL A 347 -22.26 1.82 27.98
CA VAL A 347 -23.41 1.35 27.18
C VAL A 347 -23.58 -0.15 27.41
N SER A 348 -23.87 -0.53 28.66
CA SER A 348 -24.14 -1.94 29.03
C SER A 348 -25.59 -2.37 28.74
N ASP A 349 -26.49 -1.42 28.50
CA ASP A 349 -27.81 -1.66 27.89
C ASP A 349 -27.68 -1.70 26.36
N LEU A 350 -27.18 -2.82 25.84
CA LEU A 350 -27.17 -3.14 24.40
C LEU A 350 -28.57 -3.48 23.86
N THR A 351 -29.66 -3.08 24.54
CA THR A 351 -31.02 -3.20 24.02
C THR A 351 -31.25 -2.26 22.83
N HIS A 352 -30.38 -1.28 22.62
CA HIS A 352 -30.41 -0.38 21.47
C HIS A 352 -29.34 -0.79 20.45
N ASN A 353 -29.75 -0.81 19.18
CA ASN A 353 -28.88 -1.12 18.05
C ASN A 353 -27.54 -0.36 18.17
N PRO A 354 -26.39 -1.05 18.24
CA PRO A 354 -25.09 -0.41 18.33
C PRO A 354 -24.66 0.34 17.06
N PHE A 355 -25.34 0.12 15.92
CA PHE A 355 -24.98 0.67 14.61
C PHE A 355 -26.16 1.26 13.83
N PRO A 356 -26.89 2.26 14.37
CA PRO A 356 -28.04 2.85 13.67
C PRO A 356 -27.65 3.53 12.35
N TRP A 357 -26.41 4.01 12.25
CA TRP A 357 -25.86 4.57 11.02
C TRP A 357 -25.60 3.50 9.95
N LEU A 358 -25.26 2.27 10.34
CA LEU A 358 -24.98 1.17 9.41
C LEU A 358 -26.29 0.68 8.79
N GLU A 359 -27.36 0.62 9.57
CA GLU A 359 -28.71 0.41 9.05
C GLU A 359 -29.08 1.51 8.07
N GLY A 360 -28.88 2.77 8.43
CA GLY A 360 -29.07 3.90 7.52
C GLY A 360 -28.26 3.77 6.22
N LEU A 361 -27.00 3.39 6.30
CA LEU A 361 -26.13 3.20 5.13
C LEU A 361 -26.64 2.03 4.26
N ILE A 362 -26.89 0.86 4.84
CA ILE A 362 -27.33 -0.34 4.11
C ILE A 362 -28.72 -0.12 3.49
N ALA A 363 -29.64 0.47 4.25
CA ALA A 363 -30.99 0.78 3.80
C ALA A 363 -31.02 1.81 2.66
N ASN A 364 -30.00 2.66 2.53
CA ASN A 364 -29.93 3.67 1.46
C ASN A 364 -29.03 3.26 0.28
N THR A 365 -28.21 2.21 0.42
CA THR A 365 -27.26 1.84 -0.63
C THR A 365 -27.71 0.63 -1.43
N HIS A 366 -28.52 -0.29 -0.89
CA HIS A 366 -29.15 -1.48 -1.52
C HIS A 366 -28.27 -2.38 -2.42
N ASN A 367 -27.03 -2.01 -2.69
CA ASN A 367 -26.12 -2.56 -3.69
C ASN A 367 -24.84 -3.11 -3.03
N ILE A 368 -24.78 -3.12 -1.69
CA ILE A 368 -23.65 -3.70 -0.96
C ILE A 368 -23.62 -5.21 -1.21
N LYS A 369 -22.69 -5.63 -2.07
CA LYS A 369 -22.41 -7.02 -2.43
C LYS A 369 -21.36 -7.64 -1.54
N LYS A 370 -20.41 -6.84 -1.06
CA LYS A 370 -19.29 -7.26 -0.23
C LYS A 370 -19.26 -6.49 1.08
N LEU A 371 -19.44 -7.19 2.19
CA LEU A 371 -19.28 -6.64 3.53
C LEU A 371 -18.06 -7.29 4.19
N ILE A 372 -17.11 -6.49 4.66
CA ILE A 372 -15.94 -6.95 5.41
C ILE A 372 -16.05 -6.40 6.83
N LEU A 373 -16.02 -7.29 7.81
CA LEU A 373 -16.04 -6.92 9.23
C LEU A 373 -14.79 -7.50 9.89
N SER A 374 -13.96 -6.64 10.48
CA SER A 374 -12.95 -7.06 11.45
C SER A 374 -13.37 -6.56 12.82
N LEU A 375 -13.74 -7.46 13.73
CA LEU A 375 -14.16 -7.09 15.09
C LEU A 375 -12.99 -7.19 16.07
N PRO A 376 -12.92 -6.34 17.11
CA PRO A 376 -11.94 -6.48 18.16
C PRO A 376 -12.08 -7.84 18.86
N PRO A 377 -10.99 -8.44 19.37
CA PRO A 377 -11.02 -9.71 20.11
C PRO A 377 -12.01 -9.75 21.27
N LYS A 378 -12.32 -8.58 21.83
CA LYS A 378 -13.20 -8.41 23.00
C LYS A 378 -14.69 -8.43 22.64
N CYS A 379 -15.05 -8.21 21.38
CA CYS A 379 -16.42 -8.35 20.91
C CYS A 379 -16.72 -9.84 20.78
N GLY A 380 -17.47 -10.39 21.73
CA GLY A 380 -17.84 -11.80 21.70
C GLY A 380 -18.67 -12.15 20.45
N PRO A 381 -18.81 -13.46 20.11
CA PRO A 381 -19.59 -13.93 18.96
C PRO A 381 -21.03 -13.41 18.93
N GLN A 382 -21.61 -13.18 20.12
CA GLN A 382 -22.98 -12.69 20.26
C GLN A 382 -23.15 -11.29 19.69
N ALA A 383 -22.20 -10.38 19.89
CA ALA A 383 -22.27 -9.04 19.32
C ALA A 383 -22.35 -9.08 17.78
N PHE A 384 -21.67 -10.04 17.16
CA PHE A 384 -21.77 -10.25 15.71
C PHE A 384 -23.13 -10.80 15.28
N LEU A 385 -23.64 -11.80 16.01
CA LEU A 385 -24.99 -12.31 15.77
C LEU A 385 -26.03 -11.21 15.94
N ASP A 386 -25.89 -10.34 16.93
CA ASP A 386 -26.81 -9.24 17.19
C ASP A 386 -26.79 -8.21 16.04
N ILE A 387 -25.61 -7.91 15.48
CA ILE A 387 -25.48 -7.08 14.26
C ILE A 387 -26.23 -7.72 13.10
N LEU A 388 -25.92 -8.98 12.80
CA LEU A 388 -26.53 -9.68 11.67
C LEU A 388 -28.04 -9.84 11.85
N HIS A 389 -28.49 -10.12 13.08
CA HIS A 389 -29.90 -10.21 13.40
C HIS A 389 -30.59 -8.86 13.24
N HIS A 390 -30.00 -7.74 13.66
CA HIS A 390 -30.55 -6.41 13.43
C HIS A 390 -30.65 -6.09 11.94
N LEU A 391 -29.57 -6.33 11.19
CA LEU A 391 -29.53 -6.11 9.74
C LEU A 391 -30.59 -6.94 8.99
N ASN A 392 -30.95 -8.13 9.50
CA ASN A 392 -31.96 -9.00 8.91
C ASN A 392 -33.40 -8.73 9.44
N ALA A 393 -33.54 -8.29 10.69
CA ALA A 393 -34.83 -8.11 11.35
C ALA A 393 -35.61 -6.87 10.85
N GLU A 394 -34.94 -5.73 10.63
CA GLU A 394 -35.62 -4.52 10.17
C GLU A 394 -36.15 -4.63 8.72
N GLN A 395 -35.63 -5.57 7.93
CA GLN A 395 -36.08 -5.78 6.55
C GLN A 395 -37.47 -6.39 6.45
N ARG A 396 -37.90 -7.10 7.49
CA ARG A 396 -39.27 -7.63 7.56
C ARG A 396 -40.32 -6.54 7.77
N VAL A 397 -39.91 -5.32 8.12
CA VAL A 397 -40.81 -4.22 8.50
C VAL A 397 -40.88 -3.12 7.44
N SER A 398 -40.00 -3.12 6.41
CA SER A 398 -40.05 -2.12 5.34
C SER A 398 -41.31 -2.31 4.47
N PRO A 399 -42.23 -1.33 4.37
CA PRO A 399 -43.51 -1.49 3.65
C PRO A 399 -43.38 -1.56 2.12
N ALA A 400 -42.17 -1.46 1.57
CA ALA A 400 -41.92 -1.21 0.16
C ALA A 400 -41.44 -2.44 -0.66
N GLY A 401 -41.57 -3.66 -0.14
CA GLY A 401 -41.30 -4.89 -0.92
C GLY A 401 -39.85 -5.02 -1.42
N GLY A 402 -38.88 -4.49 -0.67
CA GLY A 402 -37.46 -4.60 -1.01
C GLY A 402 -36.92 -6.04 -0.91
N ILE A 403 -35.98 -6.37 -1.79
CA ILE A 403 -35.23 -7.63 -1.77
C ILE A 403 -34.44 -7.70 -0.44
N PRO A 404 -34.46 -8.83 0.28
CA PRO A 404 -33.63 -9.03 1.46
C PRO A 404 -32.15 -8.73 1.16
N TRP A 405 -31.45 -8.01 2.01
CA TRP A 405 -30.02 -7.71 1.84
C TRP A 405 -29.17 -8.98 1.80
N SER A 406 -29.63 -10.06 2.43
CA SER A 406 -29.04 -11.39 2.28
C SER A 406 -28.98 -11.85 0.82
N ASP A 407 -29.93 -11.44 -0.01
CA ASP A 407 -30.08 -11.90 -1.39
C ASP A 407 -29.26 -11.04 -2.36
N THR A 408 -28.92 -9.80 -1.97
CA THR A 408 -27.99 -8.93 -2.73
C THR A 408 -26.53 -9.14 -2.36
N MET A 409 -26.26 -9.77 -1.21
CA MET A 409 -24.91 -9.92 -0.68
C MET A 409 -24.21 -11.16 -1.24
N GLU A 410 -23.21 -10.92 -2.08
CA GLU A 410 -22.41 -11.95 -2.74
C GLU A 410 -21.29 -12.48 -1.84
N GLU A 411 -20.73 -11.62 -0.97
CA GLU A 411 -19.60 -11.97 -0.10
C GLU A 411 -19.74 -11.30 1.28
N LEU A 412 -19.76 -12.11 2.35
CA LEU A 412 -19.53 -11.64 3.71
C LEU A 412 -18.16 -12.12 4.15
N THR A 413 -17.22 -11.21 4.37
CA THR A 413 -15.91 -11.57 4.89
C THR A 413 -15.77 -11.16 6.35
N LEU A 414 -15.63 -12.16 7.22
CA LEU A 414 -15.37 -11.94 8.64
C LEU A 414 -13.88 -12.18 8.93
N LEU A 415 -13.21 -11.11 9.36
CA LEU A 415 -11.83 -11.14 9.85
C LEU A 415 -11.88 -11.20 11.38
N THR A 416 -11.62 -12.37 11.95
CA THR A 416 -11.48 -12.47 13.41
C THR A 416 -10.01 -12.52 13.77
N LEU A 417 -9.54 -11.48 14.44
CA LEU A 417 -8.21 -11.46 15.04
C LEU A 417 -8.33 -11.93 16.48
N ASP A 418 -7.61 -13.01 16.79
CA ASP A 418 -7.38 -13.56 18.13
C ASP A 418 -8.46 -14.51 18.71
N MET A 419 -8.30 -15.80 18.38
CA MET A 419 -9.00 -16.93 19.01
C MET A 419 -8.35 -17.42 20.32
N ALA A 420 -7.37 -16.70 20.88
CA ALA A 420 -6.75 -17.12 22.14
C ALA A 420 -7.76 -17.19 23.31
N SER A 421 -8.86 -16.44 23.23
CA SER A 421 -10.00 -16.65 24.12
C SER A 421 -10.88 -17.79 23.60
N HIS A 422 -11.08 -18.85 24.40
CA HIS A 422 -11.90 -20.03 24.11
C HIS A 422 -13.42 -19.75 23.89
N LYS A 423 -13.80 -18.53 23.46
CA LYS A 423 -15.19 -18.04 23.45
C LYS A 423 -15.93 -18.22 22.12
N PHE A 424 -15.23 -18.48 21.01
CA PHE A 424 -15.90 -18.76 19.73
C PHE A 424 -16.07 -20.27 19.53
N GLU A 425 -17.10 -20.83 20.17
CA GLU A 425 -17.42 -22.25 20.05
C GLU A 425 -17.89 -22.64 18.62
N ALA A 426 -17.62 -23.89 18.22
CA ALA A 426 -18.02 -24.47 16.94
C ALA A 426 -19.53 -24.29 16.61
N ARG A 427 -20.37 -24.25 17.64
CA ARG A 427 -21.82 -24.01 17.51
C ARG A 427 -22.16 -22.62 16.97
N HIS A 428 -21.39 -21.59 17.31
CA HIS A 428 -21.63 -20.24 16.80
C HIS A 428 -21.27 -20.15 15.31
N TYR A 429 -20.20 -20.84 14.89
CA TYR A 429 -19.82 -20.95 13.49
C TYR A 429 -20.88 -21.66 12.65
N THR A 430 -21.34 -22.81 13.13
CA THR A 430 -22.36 -23.61 12.42
C THR A 430 -23.62 -22.79 12.19
N ARG A 431 -24.08 -22.08 13.23
CA ARG A 431 -25.22 -21.16 13.12
C ARG A 431 -24.98 -20.02 12.12
N LEU A 432 -23.77 -19.46 12.09
CA LEU A 432 -23.44 -18.38 11.16
C LEU A 432 -23.40 -18.85 9.70
N THR A 433 -22.81 -20.00 9.42
CA THR A 433 -22.77 -20.58 8.08
C THR A 433 -24.15 -21.06 7.62
N GLU A 434 -25.00 -21.53 8.54
CA GLU A 434 -26.39 -21.89 8.25
C GLU A 434 -27.24 -20.64 7.92
N CYS A 435 -27.04 -19.53 8.65
CA CYS A 435 -27.76 -18.29 8.41
C CYS A 435 -27.24 -17.51 7.18
N LEU A 436 -25.96 -17.68 6.82
CA LEU A 436 -25.27 -16.90 5.79
C LEU A 436 -24.41 -17.83 4.92
N PRO A 437 -24.98 -18.43 3.86
CA PRO A 437 -24.26 -19.38 3.03
C PRO A 437 -23.08 -18.77 2.25
N ASN A 438 -23.08 -17.44 2.05
CA ASN A 438 -22.01 -16.69 1.37
C ASN A 438 -20.94 -16.14 2.35
N LEU A 439 -20.90 -16.65 3.59
CA LEU A 439 -19.93 -16.22 4.60
C LEU A 439 -18.55 -16.84 4.34
N THR A 440 -17.62 -15.99 3.92
CA THR A 440 -16.19 -16.29 3.92
C THR A 440 -15.60 -15.92 5.27
N LEU A 441 -15.19 -16.93 6.03
CA LEU A 441 -14.52 -16.72 7.32
C LEU A 441 -13.01 -16.88 7.14
N ILE A 442 -12.26 -15.81 7.39
CA ILE A 442 -10.81 -15.87 7.39
C ILE A 442 -10.33 -15.92 8.84
N ARG A 443 -9.69 -17.04 9.17
CA ARG A 443 -9.15 -17.31 10.51
C ARG A 443 -7.65 -17.10 10.52
N THR A 444 -7.19 -16.24 11.42
CA THR A 444 -5.79 -16.28 11.86
C THR A 444 -5.63 -17.44 12.85
N THR A 445 -4.93 -18.51 12.46
CA THR A 445 -4.78 -19.70 13.32
C THR A 445 -3.72 -19.47 14.40
N LYS A 446 -3.78 -20.24 15.50
CA LYS A 446 -2.68 -20.28 16.49
C LYS A 446 -1.35 -20.68 15.85
N ALA A 447 -1.34 -21.49 14.79
CA ALA A 447 -0.12 -21.84 14.07
C ALA A 447 0.45 -20.64 13.29
N MET A 448 -0.40 -19.88 12.60
CA MET A 448 -0.01 -18.60 11.99
C MET A 448 0.51 -17.62 13.04
N LYS A 449 -0.20 -17.47 14.16
CA LYS A 449 0.21 -16.62 15.28
C LYS A 449 1.54 -17.09 15.90
N HIS A 450 1.72 -18.39 16.14
CA HIS A 450 2.93 -18.95 16.75
C HIS A 450 4.11 -19.00 15.78
N GLN A 451 3.89 -19.09 14.46
CA GLN A 451 4.94 -18.85 13.47
C GLN A 451 5.36 -17.37 13.51
N ILE A 452 4.40 -16.44 13.47
CA ILE A 452 4.64 -15.00 13.59
C ILE A 452 5.39 -14.66 14.91
N ASP A 453 4.95 -15.21 16.04
CA ASP A 453 5.53 -14.99 17.37
C ASP A 453 6.88 -15.72 17.53
N SER A 454 7.04 -16.95 17.03
CA SER A 454 8.33 -17.67 17.02
C SER A 454 9.38 -16.97 16.18
N PHE A 455 8.99 -16.26 15.12
CA PHE A 455 9.91 -15.44 14.33
C PHE A 455 10.29 -14.15 15.06
N ALA A 456 9.40 -13.61 15.90
CA ALA A 456 9.72 -12.49 16.80
C ALA A 456 10.65 -12.91 17.96
N GLU A 457 10.49 -14.11 18.51
CA GLU A 457 11.29 -14.61 19.64
C GLU A 457 12.68 -15.12 19.23
N GLN A 458 12.85 -15.65 18.01
CA GLN A 458 14.17 -16.03 17.49
C GLN A 458 15.08 -14.82 17.17
N GLY A 459 14.56 -13.60 17.24
CA GLY A 459 15.29 -12.33 17.13
C GLY A 459 15.87 -11.78 18.43
N HIS A 460 15.90 -12.56 19.52
CA HIS A 460 16.42 -12.09 20.80
C HIS A 460 17.95 -12.17 20.92
N GLN A 461 18.64 -11.19 20.34
CA GLN A 461 19.74 -10.47 21.00
C GLN A 461 19.95 -9.11 20.32
N ALA A 462 20.01 -8.06 21.15
CA ALA A 462 20.21 -6.64 20.84
C ALA A 462 18.96 -5.83 20.43
N GLN A 463 18.67 -4.82 21.26
CA GLN A 463 17.58 -3.85 21.14
C GLN A 463 17.75 -2.84 19.99
N SER A 464 18.65 -3.10 19.02
CA SER A 464 18.91 -2.30 17.80
C SER A 464 18.56 -3.06 16.51
N LEU A 465 17.75 -4.12 16.60
CA LEU A 465 17.34 -4.96 15.45
C LEU A 465 15.81 -5.19 15.43
N ARG A 466 15.05 -4.30 16.07
CA ARG A 466 13.61 -4.50 16.32
C ARG A 466 12.69 -4.27 15.11
N TRP A 467 13.23 -4.02 13.91
CA TRP A 467 12.42 -3.70 12.72
C TRP A 467 12.85 -4.36 11.41
N SER A 468 13.76 -5.35 11.44
CA SER A 468 14.32 -5.97 10.23
C SER A 468 13.72 -7.33 9.84
N ALA A 469 12.65 -7.79 10.51
CA ALA A 469 12.01 -9.08 10.22
C ALA A 469 10.53 -8.95 9.82
N LYS A 470 10.15 -7.86 9.13
CA LYS A 470 8.76 -7.59 8.74
C LYS A 470 8.43 -7.84 7.26
N VAL A 471 9.26 -8.60 6.54
CA VAL A 471 8.94 -9.12 5.21
C VAL A 471 9.32 -10.60 5.14
N ARG A 472 8.35 -11.46 5.44
CA ARG A 472 8.35 -12.89 5.03
C ARG A 472 6.97 -13.56 5.18
N CYS A 473 5.89 -12.82 4.93
CA CYS A 473 4.54 -13.37 4.83
C CYS A 473 3.96 -13.31 3.41
N VAL A 474 4.82 -13.27 2.39
CA VAL A 474 4.42 -13.51 0.98
C VAL A 474 4.82 -14.93 0.54
N GLY A 475 5.81 -15.55 1.19
CA GLY A 475 6.37 -16.86 0.78
C GLY A 475 5.62 -18.11 1.22
N ASP A 476 4.67 -18.04 2.16
CA ASP A 476 3.91 -19.21 2.65
C ASP A 476 2.37 -18.98 2.66
N VAL A 477 1.90 -17.89 2.05
CA VAL A 477 0.47 -17.70 1.71
C VAL A 477 0.17 -18.28 0.30
N GLU A 478 0.98 -19.24 -0.15
CA GLU A 478 0.77 -19.95 -1.42
C GLU A 478 -0.41 -20.94 -1.39
N ASN A 479 -1.10 -21.12 -0.26
CA ASN A 479 -2.17 -22.13 -0.15
C ASN A 479 -3.46 -21.66 0.53
N VAL A 480 -3.88 -20.40 0.31
CA VAL A 480 -5.31 -20.06 0.39
C VAL A 480 -5.81 -19.80 -1.03
N GLU A 481 -5.88 -20.87 -1.82
CA GLU A 481 -6.57 -20.84 -3.11
C GLU A 481 -8.08 -20.80 -2.86
N LEU A 482 -8.67 -19.60 -2.90
CA LEU A 482 -10.12 -19.44 -3.09
C LEU A 482 -10.38 -19.31 -4.59
N GLY A 483 -10.52 -20.46 -5.27
CA GLY A 483 -10.88 -20.51 -6.69
C GLY A 483 -9.76 -20.16 -7.68
N GLY A 484 -8.50 -20.44 -7.34
CA GLY A 484 -7.35 -20.27 -8.25
C GLY A 484 -6.83 -18.83 -8.40
N LYS A 485 -7.13 -17.94 -7.44
CA LYS A 485 -6.54 -16.60 -7.35
C LYS A 485 -5.82 -16.43 -6.00
N PRO A 486 -4.61 -15.84 -5.96
CA PRO A 486 -3.89 -15.62 -4.72
C PRO A 486 -4.67 -14.71 -3.77
N PHE A 487 -4.78 -15.12 -2.50
CA PHE A 487 -5.38 -14.33 -1.43
C PHE A 487 -4.37 -13.28 -0.93
N LEU A 488 -4.18 -12.22 -1.71
CA LEU A 488 -3.78 -10.94 -1.15
C LEU A 488 -5.04 -10.32 -0.54
N PRO A 489 -4.98 -9.71 0.65
CA PRO A 489 -6.08 -8.90 1.12
C PRO A 489 -6.27 -7.74 0.12
N LEU A 490 -7.13 -7.95 -0.87
CA LEU A 490 -7.48 -7.03 -1.94
C LEU A 490 -8.23 -5.84 -1.32
N PHE A 491 -7.51 -5.00 -0.59
CA PHE A 491 -8.05 -3.83 0.12
C PHE A 491 -7.95 -2.54 -0.71
N TRP A 492 -7.71 -2.65 -2.00
CA TRP A 492 -7.58 -1.53 -2.92
C TRP A 492 -7.88 -1.97 -4.36
N ALA A 493 -8.41 -1.06 -5.18
CA ALA A 493 -8.33 -1.20 -6.63
C ALA A 493 -6.88 -0.91 -7.02
N LEU A 494 -6.07 -1.98 -7.18
CA LEU A 494 -4.64 -1.95 -7.46
C LEU A 494 -4.18 -0.59 -8.01
N GLY A 495 -3.48 0.18 -7.16
CA GLY A 495 -2.50 1.12 -7.70
C GLY A 495 -1.48 0.30 -8.50
N PRO A 496 -0.49 0.93 -9.15
CA PRO A 496 0.60 0.19 -9.79
C PRO A 496 1.07 -0.95 -8.86
N ASP A 497 1.09 -2.18 -9.39
CA ASP A 497 1.10 -3.48 -8.67
C ASP A 497 2.21 -3.66 -7.60
N TRP A 498 3.11 -2.69 -7.45
CA TRP A 498 4.30 -2.72 -6.61
C TRP A 498 4.24 -1.73 -5.41
N ILE A 499 3.19 -0.92 -5.25
CA ILE A 499 3.09 0.10 -4.18
C ILE A 499 2.59 -0.43 -2.82
N ASP A 500 1.86 -1.55 -2.82
CA ASP A 500 1.13 -2.03 -1.62
C ASP A 500 1.69 -3.31 -0.97
N GLY A 501 2.93 -3.71 -1.33
CA GLY A 501 3.53 -4.96 -0.86
C GLY A 501 3.83 -5.02 0.64
N ASP A 502 4.47 -4.00 1.23
CA ASP A 502 5.16 -4.19 2.51
C ASP A 502 4.91 -3.15 3.62
N ARG A 503 4.26 -1.99 3.36
CA ARG A 503 4.05 -0.94 4.38
C ARG A 503 2.75 -0.15 4.19
N ASP A 504 1.61 -0.84 4.03
CA ASP A 504 0.31 -0.20 4.15
C ASP A 504 -0.18 -0.26 5.60
N PRO A 505 -0.39 0.89 6.29
CA PRO A 505 -0.81 0.88 7.68
C PRO A 505 -2.15 0.18 7.89
N PHE A 506 -3.04 0.13 6.88
CA PHE A 506 -4.28 -0.66 6.96
C PHE A 506 -4.01 -2.17 6.92
N VAL A 507 -2.98 -2.61 6.19
CA VAL A 507 -2.52 -4.00 6.14
C VAL A 507 -1.77 -4.37 7.43
N ASP A 508 -0.83 -3.51 7.86
CA ASP A 508 -0.07 -3.66 9.09
C ASP A 508 -1.00 -3.74 10.32
N ALA A 509 -2.03 -2.90 10.38
CA ALA A 509 -2.91 -2.83 11.53
C ALA A 509 -3.94 -3.97 11.58
N CYS A 510 -4.20 -4.65 10.45
CA CYS A 510 -5.04 -5.86 10.38
C CYS A 510 -4.35 -7.14 10.86
N GLY A 511 -3.11 -7.11 11.35
CA GLY A 511 -2.46 -8.33 11.83
C GLY A 511 -1.01 -8.26 12.31
N TYR A 512 -0.36 -7.10 12.31
CA TYR A 512 1.09 -6.98 12.55
C TYR A 512 1.48 -5.99 13.64
N ASN A 513 0.57 -5.73 14.59
CA ASN A 513 0.91 -5.11 15.88
C ASN A 513 1.05 -6.21 16.94
N THR A 514 2.21 -6.88 16.96
CA THR A 514 2.66 -7.66 18.11
C THR A 514 3.21 -6.69 19.15
N LYS A 515 2.44 -6.44 20.20
CA LYS A 515 2.98 -5.93 21.47
C LYS A 515 3.49 -7.08 22.31
#